data_AF-A0A7G1IKR9-F1
#
_entry.id   AF-A0A7G1IKR9-F1
#
_cell.length_a   1.000
_cell.length_b   1.000
_cell.length_c   1.000
_cell.angle_alpha   90.00
_cell.angle_beta   90.00
_cell.angle_gamma   90.00
#
_symmetry.space_group_name_H-M   'P 1'
#
loop_
_entity.id
_entity.type
_entity.pdbx_description
1 polymer ?
#
loop_
_entity_poly.entity_id
_entity_poly.type
_entity_poly.pdbx_seq_one_letter_code
_entity_poly.pdbx_strand_id
1 'polypeptide(L)' 'MGRAGRRGVQVLARAAGHIVAVRQGAVLATAFHPEITGDRRIHQLFVDIVRGRR' A
#
# COMPACT_ATOMS: atom_id res chain seq x y z
N MET A 1 -10.49 3.19 -6.10
CA MET A 1 -9.66 2.24 -5.33
C MET A 1 -10.36 0.87 -5.33
N GLY A 2 -9.81 -0.15 -5.99
CA GLY A 2 -10.46 -1.46 -6.14
C GLY A 2 -10.28 -2.34 -4.89
N ARG A 3 -11.26 -3.21 -4.58
CA ARG A 3 -11.12 -4.27 -3.57
C ARG A 3 -10.66 -5.56 -4.23
N ALA A 4 -9.63 -6.21 -3.67
CA ALA A 4 -9.24 -7.57 -4.05
C ALA A 4 -9.74 -8.57 -3.00
N GLY A 5 -10.07 -9.78 -3.44
CA GLY A 5 -10.76 -10.81 -2.67
C GLY A 5 -10.09 -11.20 -1.35
N ARG A 6 -10.71 -10.76 -0.24
CA ARG A 6 -10.77 -11.23 1.16
C ARG A 6 -11.15 -10.00 1.97
N ARG A 7 -12.14 -10.12 2.87
CA ARG A 7 -12.77 -8.96 3.55
C ARG A 7 -11.69 -8.04 4.13
N GLY A 8 -11.66 -6.78 3.66
CA GLY A 8 -10.79 -5.74 4.21
C GLY A 8 -9.49 -5.45 3.44
N VAL A 9 -9.14 -6.19 2.38
CA VAL A 9 -7.96 -5.88 1.55
C VAL A 9 -8.28 -4.79 0.52
N GLN A 10 -7.55 -3.68 0.60
CA GLN A 10 -7.61 -2.56 -0.33
C GLN A 10 -6.45 -2.65 -1.33
N VAL A 11 -6.75 -2.64 -2.63
CA VAL A 11 -5.72 -2.53 -3.69
C VAL A 11 -5.36 -1.07 -3.86
N LEU A 12 -4.10 -0.73 -3.59
CA LEU A 12 -3.59 0.63 -3.68
C LEU A 12 -3.00 0.94 -5.06
N ALA A 13 -2.36 -0.06 -5.68
CA ALA A 13 -1.75 0.09 -7.00
C ALA A 13 -1.76 -1.21 -7.80
N ARG A 14 -1.80 -1.06 -9.13
CA ARG A 14 -1.57 -2.12 -10.09
C ARG A 14 -0.48 -1.69 -11.07
N ALA A 15 0.35 -2.64 -11.50
CA ALA A 15 1.33 -2.45 -12.56
C ALA A 15 1.28 -3.66 -13.50
N ALA A 16 1.25 -3.41 -14.81
CA ALA A 16 1.11 -4.46 -15.83
C ALA A 16 0.00 -5.50 -15.51
N GLY A 17 -1.15 -5.04 -15.02
CA GLY A 17 -2.29 -5.89 -14.62
C GLY A 17 -2.18 -6.53 -13.23
N HIS A 18 -1.00 -6.61 -12.64
CA HIS A 18 -0.74 -7.24 -11.35
C HIS A 18 -0.97 -6.27 -10.17
N ILE A 19 -1.45 -6.80 -9.04
CA ILE A 19 -1.52 -6.03 -7.79
C ILE A 19 -0.11 -5.91 -7.21
N VAL A 20 0.35 -4.67 -6.97
CA VAL A 20 1.72 -4.41 -6.50
C VAL A 20 1.79 -3.64 -5.19
N ALA A 21 0.67 -3.09 -4.72
CA ALA A 21 0.56 -2.51 -3.39
C ALA A 21 -0.84 -2.75 -2.81
N VAL A 22 -0.89 -3.21 -1.57
CA VAL A 22 -2.14 -3.49 -0.84
C VAL A 22 -2.07 -2.98 0.59
N ARG A 23 -3.25 -2.76 1.18
CA ARG A 23 -3.41 -2.50 2.60
C ARG A 23 -4.53 -3.34 3.20
N GLN A 24 -4.35 -3.82 4.42
CA GLN A 24 -5.39 -4.44 5.24
C GLN A 24 -5.25 -3.98 6.68
N GLY A 25 -6.14 -3.10 7.14
CA GLY A 25 -6.02 -2.49 8.47
C GLY A 25 -4.70 -1.72 8.63
N ALA A 26 -3.89 -2.11 9.62
CA ALA A 26 -2.57 -1.53 9.88
C ALA A 26 -1.44 -2.12 9.03
N VAL A 27 -1.72 -3.12 8.19
CA VAL A 27 -0.71 -3.80 7.36
C VAL A 27 -0.63 -3.15 5.98
N LEU A 28 0.58 -2.76 5.57
CA LEU A 28 0.92 -2.27 4.23
C LEU A 28 1.94 -3.22 3.60
N ALA A 29 1.73 -3.60 2.34
CA ALA A 29 2.66 -4.46 1.60
C ALA A 29 2.86 -3.96 0.17
N THR A 30 4.10 -4.04 -0.32
CA THR A 30 4.51 -3.73 -1.70
C THR A 30 5.26 -4.89 -2.32
N ALA A 31 5.10 -5.10 -3.62
CA ALA A 31 5.89 -6.05 -4.42
C ALA A 31 7.16 -5.42 -5.01
N PHE A 32 7.51 -4.22 -4.55
CA PHE A 32 8.65 -3.42 -4.97
C PHE A 32 9.30 -2.77 -3.75
N HIS A 33 10.50 -2.24 -3.93
CA HIS A 33 11.32 -1.59 -2.92
C HIS A 33 11.09 -0.07 -2.92
N PRO A 34 10.17 0.48 -2.09
CA PRO A 34 9.92 1.92 -2.07
C PRO A 34 11.14 2.75 -1.65
N GLU A 35 12.10 2.15 -0.96
CA GLU A 35 13.34 2.77 -0.44
C GLU A 35 14.39 3.08 -1.50
N ILE A 36 14.31 2.46 -2.68
CA ILE A 36 15.32 2.60 -3.75
C ILE A 36 15.11 3.90 -4.56
N THR A 37 14.05 4.66 -4.25
CA THR A 37 13.76 5.95 -4.87
C THR A 37 13.80 7.07 -3.83
N GLY A 38 13.97 8.32 -4.26
CA GLY A 38 13.81 9.49 -3.38
C GLY A 38 12.35 9.84 -3.02
N ASP A 39 11.38 9.14 -3.61
CA ASP A 39 9.95 9.40 -3.38
C ASP A 39 9.48 8.80 -2.06
N ARG A 40 9.08 9.68 -1.15
CA ARG A 40 8.69 9.30 0.22
C ARG A 40 7.21 9.01 0.39
N ARG A 41 6.39 9.03 -0.66
CA ARG A 41 4.92 8.90 -0.52
C ARG A 41 4.48 7.56 0.09
N ILE A 42 5.15 6.46 -0.23
CA ILE A 42 4.85 5.14 0.38
C ILE A 42 5.28 5.09 1.84
N HIS A 43 6.45 5.64 2.17
CA HIS A 43 6.92 5.78 3.54
C HIS A 43 5.98 6.67 4.37
N GLN A 44 5.54 7.79 3.82
CA GLN A 44 4.59 8.70 4.46
C GLN A 44 3.24 8.03 4.69
N LEU A 45 2.76 7.25 3.72
CA LEU A 45 1.55 6.43 3.88
C LEU A 45 1.68 5.47 5.06
N PHE A 46 2.81 4.78 5.20
CA PHE A 46 3.03 3.89 6.34
C PHE A 46 3.01 4.65 7.68
N VAL A 47 3.72 5.79 7.77
CA VAL A 47 3.71 6.65 8.96
C VAL A 47 2.30 7.13 9.31
N ASP A 48 1.49 7.50 8.33
CA ASP A 48 0.11 7.93 8.55
C ASP A 48 -0.76 6.80 9.09
N ILE A 49 -0.57 5.56 8.62
CA ILE A 49 -1.22 4.36 9.17
C ILE A 49 -0.84 4.16 10.63
N VAL A 50 0.46 4.21 10.96
CA VAL A 50 0.96 4.07 12.34
C VAL A 50 0.39 5.15 13.25
N ARG A 51 0.23 6.38 12.74
CA ARG A 51 -0.37 7.52 13.46
C ARG A 51 -1.89 7.48 13.54
N GLY A 52 -2.55 6.49 12.94
CA GLY A 52 -4.02 6.41 12.90
C GLY A 52 -4.69 7.51 12.05
N ARG A 53 -3.94 8.11 11.12
CA ARG A 53 -4.43 9.16 10.20
C ARG A 53 -5.04 8.59 8.92
N ARG A 54 -4.97 7.27 8.74
CA ARG A 54 -5.52 6.53 7.59
C ARG A 54 -6.01 5.16 7.99
#